data_AF-A0A0D9X1D7-F1
#
_entry.id   AF-A0A0D9X1D7-F1
#
_cell.length_a   1.000
_cell.length_b   1.000
_cell.length_c   1.000
_cell.angle_alpha   90.00
_cell.angle_beta   90.00
_cell.angle_gamma   90.00
#
_symmetry.space_group_name_H-M   'P 1'
#
loop_
_entity.id
_entity.type
_entity.pdbx_description
1 polymer ?
#
loop_
_entity_poly.entity_id
_entity_poly.type
_entity_poly.pdbx_seq_one_letter_code
_entity_poly.pdbx_strand_id
1 'polypeptide(L)'
;MEADHRKHFAHPEHPLLKTHYDSKSTKICDICHAKLSGLVGYRCNDCDFDIHEACADYFKETVSFFAHPWHTLTLSRIPDGTIKWSCNICRESCPPGMLVYRCIKCNFDVHPLCTLLPQTIRSPLHPKHDLNMVPGSGRCSGCCKDLNIWHYRCGFCLYKSHIGCAVSGTPPISAQNTTAVGQNRITSVAKFLLKTSFVIAINAATDGRALPVLNVLEAALVD
;
A
#
# COMPACT_ATOMS: atom_id res chain seq x y z
N MET A 1 -2.33 4.63 35.94
CA MET A 1 -2.46 4.92 34.49
C MET A 1 -3.34 3.85 33.92
N GLU A 2 -4.56 4.19 33.48
CA GLU A 2 -5.37 3.24 32.72
C GLU A 2 -4.65 2.96 31.40
N ALA A 3 -4.44 1.68 31.11
CA ALA A 3 -3.92 1.25 29.84
C ALA A 3 -4.92 1.65 28.74
N ASP A 4 -4.45 2.38 27.73
CA ASP A 4 -5.26 2.83 26.60
C ASP A 4 -5.53 1.63 25.67
N HIS A 5 -6.78 1.14 25.70
CA HIS A 5 -7.23 -0.01 24.94
C HIS A 5 -8.14 0.41 23.79
N ARG A 6 -7.97 -0.24 22.63
CA ARG A 6 -8.72 0.02 21.41
C ARG A 6 -9.36 -1.25 20.87
N LYS A 7 -10.66 -1.22 20.61
CA LYS A 7 -11.30 -2.23 19.74
C LYS A 7 -11.07 -1.85 18.28
N HIS A 8 -10.73 -2.82 17.44
CA HIS A 8 -10.42 -2.57 16.03
C HIS A 8 -11.05 -3.63 15.13
N PHE A 9 -11.70 -3.20 14.04
CA PHE A 9 -12.45 -4.10 13.14
C PHE A 9 -11.57 -5.17 12.47
N ALA A 10 -10.27 -4.91 12.27
CA ALA A 10 -9.35 -5.90 11.69
C ALA A 10 -8.91 -6.98 12.69
N HIS A 11 -9.21 -6.80 13.98
CA HIS A 11 -8.97 -7.78 15.04
C HIS A 11 -10.03 -7.63 16.14
N PRO A 12 -11.29 -8.05 15.86
CA PRO A 12 -12.43 -7.77 16.73
C PRO A 12 -12.47 -8.64 18.00
N GLU A 13 -11.77 -9.77 18.00
CA GLU A 13 -11.78 -10.77 19.07
C GLU A 13 -11.16 -10.23 20.38
N HIS A 14 -10.14 -9.38 20.29
CA HIS A 14 -9.41 -8.87 21.45
C HIS A 14 -9.20 -7.35 21.38
N PRO A 15 -9.27 -6.64 22.53
CA PRO A 15 -8.83 -5.26 22.59
C PRO A 15 -7.32 -5.17 22.34
N LEU A 16 -6.90 -4.12 21.66
CA LEU A 16 -5.50 -3.83 21.40
C LEU A 16 -4.98 -2.81 22.41
N LEU A 17 -3.80 -3.04 22.95
CA LEU A 17 -3.12 -2.17 23.89
C LEU A 17 -2.21 -1.18 23.16
N LYS A 18 -2.34 0.11 23.47
CA LYS A 18 -1.42 1.12 22.96
C LYS A 18 0.02 0.83 23.39
N THR A 19 0.91 0.78 22.42
CA THR A 19 2.30 0.33 22.59
C THR A 19 3.26 1.29 21.90
N HIS A 20 4.34 1.65 22.60
CA HIS A 20 5.49 2.33 22.03
C HIS A 20 6.54 1.28 21.69
N TYR A 21 6.83 1.11 20.41
CA TYR A 21 7.80 0.11 19.95
C TYR A 21 9.21 0.70 20.03
N ASP A 22 10.14 -0.07 20.59
CA ASP A 22 11.54 0.33 20.62
C ASP A 22 12.14 0.38 19.20
N SER A 23 13.27 1.08 19.04
CA SER A 23 13.94 1.23 17.74
C SER A 23 14.52 -0.06 17.18
N LYS A 24 14.69 -1.10 18.00
CA LYS A 24 15.18 -2.43 17.59
C LYS A 24 14.04 -3.42 17.35
N SER A 25 12.79 -3.00 17.52
CA SER A 25 11.63 -3.86 17.36
C SER A 25 11.56 -4.40 15.93
N THR A 26 11.37 -5.71 15.81
CA THR A 26 11.23 -6.40 14.52
C THR A 26 9.77 -6.54 14.09
N LYS A 27 8.84 -5.94 14.84
CA LYS A 27 7.40 -6.02 14.56
C LYS A 27 7.03 -5.23 13.32
N ILE A 28 6.04 -5.75 12.60
CA ILE A 28 5.53 -5.22 11.33
C ILE A 28 4.05 -4.95 11.51
N CYS A 29 3.57 -3.86 10.94
CA CYS A 29 2.14 -3.54 10.95
C CYS A 29 1.36 -4.46 10.02
N ASP A 30 0.33 -5.12 10.53
CA ASP A 30 -0.53 -6.05 9.80
C ASP A 30 -1.32 -5.40 8.65
N ILE A 31 -1.52 -4.08 8.67
CA ILE A 31 -2.26 -3.35 7.63
C ILE A 31 -1.34 -2.91 6.50
N CYS A 32 -0.25 -2.21 6.81
CA CYS A 32 0.59 -1.59 5.78
C CYS A 32 1.87 -2.37 5.47
N HIS A 33 2.20 -3.38 6.27
CA HIS A 33 3.42 -4.19 6.19
C HIS A 33 4.74 -3.40 6.30
N ALA A 34 4.70 -2.19 6.87
CA ALA A 34 5.88 -1.44 7.26
C ALA A 34 6.27 -1.74 8.72
N LYS A 35 7.55 -1.52 9.06
CA LYS A 35 8.09 -1.72 10.41
C LYS A 35 7.39 -0.83 11.44
N LEU A 36 7.33 -1.30 12.66
CA LEU A 36 6.87 -0.54 13.83
C LEU A 36 8.02 0.06 14.66
N SER A 37 9.29 -0.24 14.33
CA SER A 37 10.46 0.21 15.07
C SER A 37 10.45 1.72 15.33
N GLY A 38 10.52 2.11 16.60
CA GLY A 38 10.53 3.53 17.02
C GLY A 38 9.20 4.28 16.86
N LEU A 39 8.10 3.59 16.54
CA LEU A 39 6.79 4.19 16.28
C LEU A 39 5.76 3.80 17.35
N VAL A 40 4.62 4.48 17.32
CA VAL A 40 3.46 4.20 18.18
C VAL A 40 2.45 3.35 17.43
N GLY A 41 1.90 2.35 18.12
CA GLY A 41 0.88 1.47 17.57
C GLY A 41 0.02 0.81 18.63
N TYR A 42 -0.72 -0.21 18.22
CA TYR A 42 -1.57 -1.03 19.05
C TYR A 42 -1.21 -2.49 18.86
N ARG A 43 -1.08 -3.22 19.97
CA ARG A 43 -0.68 -4.63 20.01
C ARG A 43 -1.76 -5.46 20.70
N CYS A 44 -2.05 -6.64 20.17
CA CYS A 44 -2.78 -7.67 20.92
C CYS A 44 -1.81 -8.45 21.82
N ASN A 45 -2.19 -8.71 23.07
CA ASN A 45 -1.38 -9.54 23.98
C ASN A 45 -1.59 -11.04 23.74
N ASP A 46 -2.73 -11.44 23.19
CA ASP A 46 -3.12 -12.83 23.00
C ASP A 46 -2.79 -13.36 21.59
N CYS A 47 -2.61 -12.45 20.63
CA CYS A 47 -2.36 -12.78 19.22
C CYS A 47 -1.13 -12.03 18.69
N ASP A 48 -0.47 -12.57 17.68
CA ASP A 48 0.54 -11.82 16.93
C ASP A 48 -0.17 -10.87 15.94
N PHE A 49 -0.65 -9.76 16.50
CA PHE A 49 -1.32 -8.69 15.77
C PHE A 49 -0.82 -7.33 16.27
N ASP A 50 -0.25 -6.55 15.35
CA ASP A 50 0.34 -5.27 15.61
C ASP A 50 -0.01 -4.29 14.48
N ILE A 51 -0.46 -3.08 14.83
CA ILE A 51 -0.79 -2.04 13.83
C ILE A 51 -0.28 -0.68 14.26
N HIS A 52 0.17 0.15 13.32
CA HIS A 52 0.45 1.57 13.63
C HIS A 52 -0.82 2.29 14.07
N GLU A 53 -0.67 3.27 14.96
CA GLU A 53 -1.79 4.13 15.36
C GLU A 53 -2.38 4.85 14.14
N ALA A 54 -1.51 5.41 13.28
CA ALA A 54 -1.92 6.04 12.02
C ALA A 54 -2.68 5.09 11.08
N CYS A 55 -2.27 3.81 11.01
CA CYS A 55 -2.97 2.84 10.15
C CYS A 55 -4.34 2.48 10.72
N ALA A 56 -4.45 2.33 12.04
CA ALA A 56 -5.69 2.04 12.75
C ALA A 56 -6.72 3.18 12.60
N ASP A 57 -6.25 4.43 12.53
CA ASP A 57 -7.12 5.61 12.37
C ASP A 57 -7.55 5.82 10.92
N TYR A 58 -6.64 5.64 9.97
CA TYR A 58 -6.86 5.95 8.58
C TYR A 58 -7.69 4.88 7.86
N PHE A 59 -7.23 3.63 7.90
CA PHE A 59 -7.88 2.54 7.17
C PHE A 59 -9.20 2.15 7.84
N LYS A 60 -10.17 1.73 7.02
CA LYS A 60 -11.52 1.39 7.46
C LYS A 60 -11.81 -0.06 7.13
N GLU A 61 -12.87 -0.60 7.72
CA GLU A 61 -13.31 -1.97 7.42
C GLU A 61 -13.63 -2.13 5.94
N THR A 62 -14.21 -1.08 5.34
CA THR A 62 -14.63 -1.09 3.95
C THR A 62 -14.21 0.16 3.21
N VAL A 63 -13.88 0.04 1.92
CA VAL A 63 -13.55 1.17 1.04
C VAL A 63 -14.24 1.07 -0.31
N SER A 64 -14.59 2.24 -0.87
CA SER A 64 -14.82 2.38 -2.31
C SER A 64 -13.48 2.69 -2.99
N PHE A 65 -13.21 2.06 -4.13
CA PHE A 65 -11.95 2.19 -4.82
C PHE A 65 -12.15 2.37 -6.31
N PHE A 66 -11.54 3.41 -6.91
CA PHE A 66 -11.79 3.79 -8.31
C PHE A 66 -11.51 2.68 -9.32
N ALA A 67 -10.57 1.78 -9.01
CA ALA A 67 -10.21 0.67 -9.87
C ALA A 67 -11.22 -0.50 -9.80
N HIS A 68 -12.13 -0.47 -8.83
CA HIS A 68 -13.20 -1.45 -8.63
C HIS A 68 -14.47 -0.78 -8.06
N PRO A 69 -15.13 0.14 -8.81
CA PRO A 69 -16.18 1.00 -8.26
C PRO A 69 -17.54 0.29 -8.09
N TRP A 70 -17.71 -0.89 -8.69
CA TRP A 70 -18.99 -1.62 -8.69
C TRP A 70 -19.26 -2.37 -7.38
N HIS A 71 -18.23 -2.61 -6.57
CA HIS A 71 -18.37 -3.28 -5.28
C HIS A 71 -17.46 -2.62 -4.25
N THR A 72 -17.99 -2.49 -3.04
CA THR A 72 -17.20 -2.14 -1.86
C THR A 72 -16.19 -3.26 -1.57
N LEU A 73 -14.94 -2.88 -1.30
CA LEU A 73 -13.90 -3.80 -0.86
C LEU A 73 -13.92 -3.87 0.67
N THR A 74 -13.78 -5.07 1.23
CA THR A 74 -13.72 -5.31 2.68
C THR A 74 -12.31 -5.72 3.08
N LEU A 75 -11.78 -5.15 4.16
CA LEU A 75 -10.48 -5.54 4.69
C LEU A 75 -10.58 -6.95 5.27
N SER A 76 -9.73 -7.85 4.80
CA SER A 76 -9.74 -9.25 5.19
C SER A 76 -8.33 -9.80 5.23
N ARG A 77 -8.10 -10.78 6.13
CA ARG A 77 -6.82 -11.46 6.23
C ARG A 77 -6.74 -12.54 5.18
N ILE A 78 -5.61 -12.61 4.48
CA ILE A 78 -5.34 -13.69 3.53
C ILE A 78 -5.23 -15.00 4.32
N PRO A 79 -6.01 -16.03 3.97
CA PRO A 79 -5.94 -17.33 4.63
C PRO A 79 -4.56 -17.97 4.47
N ASP A 80 -4.17 -18.74 5.48
CA ASP A 80 -3.02 -19.63 5.37
C ASP A 80 -3.27 -20.70 4.29
N GLY A 81 -2.23 -20.98 3.50
CA GLY A 81 -2.33 -21.97 2.43
C GLY A 81 -1.22 -21.87 1.39
N THR A 82 -1.30 -22.76 0.40
CA THR A 82 -0.31 -22.85 -0.70
C THR A 82 -0.65 -21.95 -1.89
N ILE A 83 -1.86 -21.37 -1.91
CA ILE A 83 -2.32 -20.48 -2.97
C ILE A 83 -1.55 -19.16 -2.88
N LYS A 84 -0.93 -18.76 -3.99
CA LYS A 84 -0.23 -17.47 -4.10
C LYS A 84 -1.24 -16.37 -4.40
N TRP A 85 -1.30 -15.37 -3.53
CA TRP A 85 -2.10 -14.17 -3.73
C TRP A 85 -1.23 -13.02 -4.26
N SER A 86 -1.84 -12.14 -5.05
CA SER A 86 -1.15 -10.97 -5.59
C SER A 86 -2.11 -9.78 -5.68
N CYS A 87 -1.59 -8.59 -5.43
CA CYS A 87 -2.38 -7.36 -5.56
C CYS A 87 -2.74 -7.09 -7.02
N ASN A 88 -4.02 -6.86 -7.31
CA ASN A 88 -4.51 -6.60 -8.66
C ASN A 88 -3.93 -5.32 -9.26
N ILE A 89 -3.53 -4.35 -8.42
CA ILE A 89 -2.96 -3.05 -8.83
C ILE A 89 -1.45 -3.14 -9.08
N CYS A 90 -0.65 -3.46 -8.05
CA CYS A 90 0.81 -3.43 -8.17
C CYS A 90 1.43 -4.75 -8.63
N ARG A 91 0.68 -5.86 -8.62
CA ARG A 91 1.13 -7.23 -8.96
C ARG A 91 2.17 -7.82 -8.02
N GLU A 92 2.48 -7.15 -6.92
CA GLU A 92 3.32 -7.72 -5.86
C GLU A 92 2.55 -8.79 -5.09
N SER A 93 3.30 -9.74 -4.53
CA SER A 93 2.76 -10.85 -3.74
C SER A 93 2.08 -10.34 -2.47
N CYS A 94 0.93 -10.92 -2.15
CA CYS A 94 0.28 -10.77 -0.85
C CYS A 94 0.49 -12.08 -0.06
N PRO A 95 1.46 -12.14 0.86
CA PRO A 95 1.72 -13.38 1.60
C PRO A 95 0.54 -13.76 2.50
N PRO A 96 0.43 -15.04 2.90
CA PRO A 96 -0.51 -15.46 3.93
C PRO A 96 -0.42 -14.61 5.20
N GLY A 97 -1.54 -14.39 5.87
CA GLY A 97 -1.62 -13.55 7.07
C GLY A 97 -1.69 -12.03 6.82
N MET A 98 -1.35 -11.54 5.61
CA MET A 98 -1.47 -10.12 5.25
C MET A 98 -2.94 -9.67 5.20
N LEU A 99 -3.22 -8.44 5.65
CA LEU A 99 -4.51 -7.80 5.41
C LEU A 99 -4.56 -7.18 4.01
N VAL A 100 -5.64 -7.46 3.28
CA VAL A 100 -5.94 -6.89 1.97
C VAL A 100 -7.39 -6.43 1.90
N TYR A 101 -7.65 -5.38 1.13
CA TYR A 101 -9.01 -5.06 0.73
C TYR A 101 -9.44 -6.02 -0.39
N ARG A 102 -10.48 -6.81 -0.12
CA ARG A 102 -10.96 -7.87 -1.00
C ARG A 102 -12.39 -7.64 -1.44
N CYS A 103 -12.66 -7.93 -2.71
CA CYS A 103 -13.97 -8.30 -3.21
C CYS A 103 -13.97 -9.78 -3.59
N ILE A 104 -14.63 -10.61 -2.78
CA ILE A 104 -14.68 -12.07 -2.99
C ILE A 104 -15.36 -12.41 -4.32
N LYS A 105 -16.46 -11.71 -4.65
CA LYS A 105 -17.24 -11.94 -5.88
C LYS A 105 -16.41 -11.80 -7.16
N CYS A 106 -15.44 -10.89 -7.16
CA CYS A 106 -14.64 -10.57 -8.33
C CYS A 106 -13.21 -11.08 -8.24
N ASN A 107 -12.84 -11.76 -7.15
CA ASN A 107 -11.45 -12.14 -6.85
C ASN A 107 -10.48 -10.95 -7.04
N PHE A 108 -10.84 -9.83 -6.43
CA PHE A 108 -10.09 -8.57 -6.53
C PHE A 108 -9.50 -8.22 -5.17
N ASP A 109 -8.18 -8.24 -5.09
CA ASP A 109 -7.39 -8.03 -3.89
C ASP A 109 -6.44 -6.85 -4.09
N VAL A 110 -6.43 -5.94 -3.13
CA VAL A 110 -5.50 -4.81 -3.14
C VAL A 110 -4.89 -4.59 -1.76
N HIS A 111 -3.59 -4.30 -1.74
CA HIS A 111 -2.93 -3.85 -0.52
C HIS A 111 -3.62 -2.58 -0.01
N PRO A 112 -3.71 -2.36 1.32
CA PRO A 112 -4.20 -1.11 1.88
C PRO A 112 -3.44 0.10 1.33
N LEU A 113 -2.12 0.03 1.20
CA LEU A 113 -1.33 1.12 0.60
C LEU A 113 -1.63 1.35 -0.90
N CYS A 114 -2.08 0.34 -1.63
CA CYS A 114 -2.47 0.54 -3.04
C CYS A 114 -3.77 1.34 -3.18
N THR A 115 -4.61 1.42 -2.13
CA THR A 115 -5.81 2.26 -2.16
C THR A 115 -5.50 3.74 -2.02
N LEU A 116 -4.27 4.08 -1.61
CA LEU A 116 -3.76 5.46 -1.58
C LEU A 116 -3.24 5.94 -2.93
N LEU A 117 -3.07 5.05 -3.92
CA LEU A 117 -2.58 5.48 -5.22
C LEU A 117 -3.59 6.45 -5.87
N PRO A 118 -3.16 7.67 -6.24
CA PRO A 118 -4.04 8.62 -6.90
C PRO A 118 -4.49 8.08 -8.26
N GLN A 119 -5.76 8.30 -8.60
CA GLN A 119 -6.29 7.93 -9.91
C GLN A 119 -5.62 8.75 -11.03
N THR A 120 -5.31 10.02 -10.75
CA THR A 120 -4.75 10.97 -11.71
C THR A 120 -3.50 11.62 -11.13
N ILE A 121 -2.43 11.72 -11.93
CA ILE A 121 -1.16 12.32 -11.51
C ILE A 121 -0.61 13.28 -12.57
N ARG A 122 0.25 14.18 -12.11
CA ARG A 122 1.18 14.94 -12.95
C ARG A 122 2.55 14.31 -12.87
N SER A 123 3.02 13.82 -14.02
CA SER A 123 4.34 13.23 -14.14
C SER A 123 5.36 14.28 -14.56
N PRO A 124 6.52 14.41 -13.89
CA PRO A 124 7.61 15.24 -14.41
C PRO A 124 8.18 14.72 -15.74
N LEU A 125 7.96 13.45 -16.07
CA LEU A 125 8.37 12.84 -17.35
C LEU A 125 7.37 13.11 -18.48
N HIS A 126 6.16 13.57 -18.15
CA HIS A 126 5.13 13.97 -19.10
C HIS A 126 4.36 15.20 -18.57
N PRO A 127 5.01 16.36 -18.43
CA PRO A 127 4.48 17.48 -17.64
C PRO A 127 3.31 18.22 -18.31
N LYS A 128 3.08 18.03 -19.62
CA LYS A 128 2.05 18.75 -20.37
C LYS A 128 0.64 18.20 -20.17
N HIS A 129 0.49 16.95 -19.74
CA HIS A 129 -0.81 16.32 -19.58
C HIS A 129 -0.87 15.46 -18.33
N ASP A 130 -2.04 15.43 -17.72
CA ASP A 130 -2.32 14.52 -16.62
C ASP A 130 -2.36 13.06 -17.11
N LEU A 131 -1.89 12.15 -16.26
CA LEU A 131 -1.94 10.71 -16.51
C LEU A 131 -3.00 10.07 -15.62
N ASN A 132 -3.82 9.20 -16.20
CA ASN A 132 -4.87 8.48 -15.48
C ASN A 132 -4.51 7.01 -15.31
N MET A 133 -4.79 6.45 -14.14
CA MET A 133 -4.62 5.04 -13.86
C MET A 133 -5.76 4.26 -14.53
N VAL A 134 -5.39 3.36 -15.44
CA VAL A 134 -6.33 2.58 -16.26
C VAL A 134 -5.91 1.11 -16.33
N PRO A 135 -6.85 0.18 -16.52
CA PRO A 135 -6.52 -1.19 -16.86
C PRO A 135 -6.20 -1.29 -18.35
N GLY A 136 -5.30 -2.20 -18.73
CA GLY A 136 -5.03 -2.53 -20.12
C GLY A 136 -3.69 -3.22 -20.33
N SER A 137 -3.16 -3.12 -21.55
CA SER A 137 -1.87 -3.67 -21.94
C SER A 137 -1.02 -2.64 -22.68
N GLY A 138 0.26 -2.96 -22.82
CA GLY A 138 1.21 -2.17 -23.59
C GLY A 138 2.59 -2.18 -22.95
N ARG A 139 3.43 -1.26 -23.42
CA ARG A 139 4.81 -1.10 -22.99
C ARG A 139 5.00 0.27 -22.34
N CYS A 140 5.81 0.32 -21.30
CA CYS A 140 6.15 1.58 -20.64
C CYS A 140 7.00 2.46 -21.56
N SER A 141 6.61 3.72 -21.72
CA SER A 141 7.32 4.72 -22.53
C SER A 141 8.67 5.10 -21.94
N GLY A 142 8.87 4.91 -20.63
CA GLY A 142 10.14 5.22 -19.95
C GLY A 142 11.15 4.07 -20.00
N CYS A 143 10.74 2.86 -19.58
CA CYS A 143 11.67 1.73 -19.42
C CYS A 143 11.56 0.65 -20.50
N CYS A 144 10.64 0.80 -21.46
CA CYS A 144 10.42 -0.14 -22.56
C CYS A 144 10.11 -1.59 -22.14
N LYS A 145 9.66 -1.82 -20.90
CA LYS A 145 9.16 -3.13 -20.43
C LYS A 145 7.64 -3.19 -20.47
N ASP A 146 7.09 -4.40 -20.50
CA ASP A 146 5.65 -4.62 -20.50
C ASP A 146 5.00 -4.07 -19.22
N LEU A 147 3.82 -3.47 -19.41
CA LEU A 147 3.03 -2.87 -18.34
C LEU A 147 2.30 -3.93 -17.52
N ASN A 148 2.13 -3.64 -16.23
CA ASN A 148 1.10 -4.30 -15.45
C ASN A 148 -0.28 -3.91 -15.98
N ILE A 149 -1.30 -4.74 -15.67
CA ILE A 149 -2.69 -4.45 -16.06
C ILE A 149 -3.06 -3.02 -15.69
N TRP A 150 -2.80 -2.61 -14.45
CA TRP A 150 -2.97 -1.23 -14.01
C TRP A 150 -1.70 -0.42 -14.21
N HIS A 151 -1.84 0.67 -14.96
CA HIS A 151 -0.74 1.58 -15.30
C HIS A 151 -1.27 2.99 -15.54
N TYR A 152 -0.38 3.98 -15.57
CA TYR A 152 -0.74 5.35 -15.92
C TYR A 152 -0.69 5.55 -17.42
N ARG A 153 -1.70 6.22 -17.98
CA ARG A 153 -1.82 6.53 -19.40
C ARG A 153 -2.27 7.98 -19.60
N CYS A 154 -1.68 8.65 -20.58
CA CYS A 154 -2.17 9.92 -21.09
C CYS A 154 -3.36 9.70 -22.03
N GLY A 155 -4.43 10.49 -21.89
CA GLY A 155 -5.60 10.43 -22.77
C GLY A 155 -5.33 10.97 -24.19
N PHE A 156 -4.37 11.88 -24.33
CA PHE A 156 -4.09 12.61 -25.58
C PHE A 156 -2.84 12.13 -26.31
N CYS A 157 -1.92 11.47 -25.61
CA CYS A 157 -0.66 10.96 -26.16
C CYS A 157 -0.59 9.43 -26.07
N LEU A 158 0.35 8.83 -26.80
CA LEU A 158 0.68 7.40 -26.65
C LEU A 158 1.50 7.09 -25.39
N TYR A 159 1.64 8.07 -24.49
CA TYR A 159 2.44 7.94 -23.28
C TYR A 159 1.75 7.01 -22.27
N LYS A 160 2.46 5.96 -21.86
CA LYS A 160 2.06 5.01 -20.82
C LYS A 160 3.24 4.76 -19.89
N SER A 161 2.99 4.56 -18.60
CA SER A 161 4.04 4.32 -17.63
C SER A 161 3.60 3.38 -16.52
N HIS A 162 4.51 2.53 -16.03
CA HIS A 162 4.27 1.80 -14.79
C HIS A 162 4.00 2.78 -13.65
N ILE A 163 3.27 2.34 -12.63
CA ILE A 163 3.04 3.11 -11.40
C ILE A 163 4.36 3.65 -10.84
N GLY A 164 5.40 2.81 -10.78
CA GLY A 164 6.72 3.18 -10.30
C GLY A 164 7.54 4.09 -11.22
N CYS A 165 7.35 3.95 -12.53
CA CYS A 165 8.07 4.71 -13.56
C CYS A 165 7.44 6.09 -13.80
N ALA A 166 6.20 6.34 -13.35
CA ALA A 166 5.49 7.57 -13.67
C ALA A 166 6.11 8.83 -13.05
N VAL A 167 7.10 8.69 -12.17
CA VAL A 167 7.75 9.79 -11.44
C VAL A 167 9.26 9.61 -11.30
N SER A 168 9.81 8.49 -11.81
CA SER A 168 11.25 8.28 -11.91
C SER A 168 11.56 7.71 -13.27
N GLY A 169 12.47 8.35 -14.01
CA GLY A 169 12.94 7.87 -15.31
C GLY A 169 13.73 6.55 -15.22
N THR A 170 13.95 6.02 -14.02
CA THR A 170 14.61 4.75 -13.79
C THR A 170 13.57 3.63 -13.60
N PRO A 171 13.73 2.47 -14.27
CA PRO A 171 12.88 1.32 -14.01
C PRO A 171 12.98 0.92 -12.53
N PRO A 172 11.89 0.41 -11.90
CA PRO A 172 12.06 -0.40 -10.71
C PRO A 172 13.00 -1.54 -11.10
N ILE A 173 14.12 -1.63 -10.37
CA ILE A 173 15.07 -2.74 -10.52
C ILE A 173 14.23 -4.00 -10.52
N SER A 174 14.40 -4.82 -11.58
CA SER A 174 13.71 -6.09 -11.71
C SER A 174 13.73 -6.79 -10.37
N ALA A 175 12.59 -7.36 -9.95
CA ALA A 175 12.58 -8.36 -8.89
C ALA A 175 13.58 -9.46 -9.30
N GLN A 176 14.82 -9.31 -8.84
CA GLN A 176 15.77 -10.41 -8.85
C GLN A 176 15.14 -11.44 -7.92
N ASN A 177 15.03 -12.68 -8.41
CA ASN A 177 14.82 -13.85 -7.59
C ASN A 177 15.85 -13.84 -6.47
N THR A 178 15.48 -13.23 -5.36
CA THR A 178 16.17 -13.29 -4.09
C THR A 178 15.28 -14.15 -3.22
N THR A 179 15.60 -15.44 -3.20
CA THR A 179 15.40 -16.27 -2.02
C THR A 179 16.16 -15.61 -0.88
N ALA A 180 15.54 -14.63 -0.24
CA ALA A 180 16.03 -14.01 0.99
C ALA A 180 14.89 -14.10 2.00
N VAL A 181 14.99 -15.15 2.82
CA VAL A 181 14.31 -15.24 4.11
C VAL A 181 14.79 -14.06 4.94
N GLY A 182 13.85 -13.20 5.38
CA GLY A 182 14.06 -12.18 6.40
C GLY A 182 14.92 -10.97 6.00
N GLN A 183 14.31 -9.92 5.44
CA GLN A 183 14.70 -8.50 5.64
C GLN A 183 13.75 -7.55 4.88
N ASN A 184 13.18 -6.58 5.61
CA ASN A 184 12.64 -5.27 5.20
C ASN A 184 12.05 -5.14 3.78
N ARG A 185 10.79 -5.54 3.57
CA ARG A 185 10.08 -5.22 2.32
C ARG A 185 8.92 -4.27 2.56
N ILE A 186 9.27 -2.99 2.71
CA ILE A 186 8.36 -1.92 2.31
C ILE A 186 8.03 -2.17 0.82
N THR A 187 6.75 -2.35 0.50
CA THR A 187 6.28 -2.61 -0.87
C THR A 187 6.83 -1.54 -1.83
N SER A 188 7.04 -1.85 -3.12
CA SER A 188 7.53 -0.81 -4.04
C SER A 188 6.55 0.37 -4.09
N VAL A 189 5.25 0.09 -3.91
CA VAL A 189 4.19 1.09 -3.76
C VAL A 189 4.47 2.07 -2.64
N ALA A 190 4.82 1.62 -1.44
CA ALA A 190 5.12 2.52 -0.34
C ALA A 190 6.28 3.49 -0.65
N LYS A 191 7.36 3.02 -1.31
CA LYS A 191 8.42 3.91 -1.81
C LYS A 191 7.92 4.92 -2.84
N PHE A 192 6.93 4.54 -3.65
CA PHE A 192 6.32 5.44 -4.63
C PHE A 192 5.38 6.46 -4.00
N LEU A 193 4.61 6.09 -2.97
CA LEU A 193 3.71 7.00 -2.26
C LEU A 193 4.45 8.19 -1.64
N LEU A 194 5.73 8.00 -1.28
CA LEU A 194 6.57 9.00 -0.65
C LEU A 194 7.28 9.96 -1.62
N LYS A 195 7.15 9.74 -2.93
CA LYS A 195 7.68 10.72 -3.88
C LYS A 195 6.84 11.99 -3.80
N THR A 196 7.49 13.15 -3.82
CA THR A 196 6.86 14.46 -3.56
C THR A 196 5.58 14.69 -4.36
N SER A 197 5.57 14.35 -5.65
CA SER A 197 4.37 14.47 -6.50
C SER A 197 3.21 13.57 -6.08
N PHE A 198 3.50 12.38 -5.55
CA PHE A 198 2.49 11.48 -4.99
C PHE A 198 1.99 11.98 -3.63
N VAL A 199 2.89 12.40 -2.73
CA VAL A 199 2.49 12.97 -1.43
C VAL A 199 1.53 14.14 -1.61
N ILE A 200 1.83 15.07 -2.52
CA ILE A 200 0.94 16.20 -2.84
C ILE A 200 -0.43 15.70 -3.35
N ALA A 201 -0.43 14.78 -4.32
CA ALA A 201 -1.67 14.24 -4.89
C ALA A 201 -2.51 13.49 -3.85
N ILE A 202 -1.88 12.69 -2.98
CA ILE A 202 -2.52 11.94 -1.90
C ILE A 202 -3.08 12.88 -0.84
N ASN A 203 -2.31 13.88 -0.42
CA ASN A 203 -2.78 14.86 0.55
C ASN A 203 -3.97 15.65 0.01
N ALA A 204 -3.93 16.07 -1.25
CA ALA A 204 -5.07 16.73 -1.89
C ALA A 204 -6.30 15.79 -1.99
N ALA A 205 -6.11 14.53 -2.39
CA ALA A 205 -7.21 13.57 -2.57
C ALA A 205 -7.82 13.06 -1.26
N THR A 206 -7.09 13.18 -0.14
CA THR A 206 -7.52 12.66 1.17
C THR A 206 -7.78 13.76 2.19
N ASP A 207 -7.74 15.03 1.78
CA ASP A 207 -7.84 16.19 2.67
C ASP A 207 -6.81 16.14 3.81
N GLY A 208 -5.60 15.68 3.50
CA GLY A 208 -4.49 15.48 4.44
C GLY A 208 -4.65 14.29 5.40
N ARG A 209 -5.77 13.55 5.38
CA ARG A 209 -6.02 12.44 6.31
C ARG A 209 -5.03 11.30 6.18
N ALA A 210 -4.42 11.09 5.01
CA ALA A 210 -3.41 10.05 4.81
C ALA A 210 -2.01 10.45 5.28
N LEU A 211 -1.77 11.72 5.62
CA LEU A 211 -0.43 12.23 5.97
C LEU A 211 0.23 11.47 7.14
N PRO A 212 -0.47 11.11 8.24
CA PRO A 212 0.12 10.30 9.30
C PRO A 212 0.61 8.93 8.83
N VAL A 213 -0.10 8.30 7.87
CA VAL A 213 0.33 7.03 7.27
C VAL A 213 1.59 7.26 6.44
N LEU A 214 1.66 8.33 5.65
CA LEU A 214 2.86 8.66 4.87
C LEU A 214 4.07 8.90 5.78
N ASN A 215 3.92 9.64 6.88
CA ASN A 215 5.01 9.87 7.84
C ASN A 215 5.53 8.56 8.45
N VAL A 216 4.64 7.62 8.74
CA VAL A 216 5.01 6.26 9.20
C VAL A 216 5.82 5.51 8.13
N LEU A 217 5.40 5.59 6.87
CA LEU A 217 6.14 4.94 5.77
C LEU A 217 7.52 5.57 5.56
N GLU A 218 7.63 6.89 5.71
CA GLU A 218 8.89 7.62 5.61
C GLU A 218 9.85 7.19 6.73
N ALA A 219 9.39 7.18 7.99
CA ALA A 219 10.18 6.73 9.13
C ALA A 219 10.68 5.28 8.96
N ALA A 220 9.85 4.40 8.40
CA ALA A 220 10.22 3.00 8.18
C ALA A 220 11.28 2.80 7.08
N LEU A 221 11.59 3.80 6.26
CA LEU A 221 12.62 3.74 5.21
C LEU A 221 14.01 4.21 5.64
N VAL A 222 14.17 4.81 6.82
CA VAL A 222 15.43 5.44 7.27
C VAL A 222 16.43 4.45 7.90
N ASP A 223 16.10 3.15 7.96
CA ASP A 223 16.90 2.07 8.57
C ASP A 223 17.45 1.02 7.57
#